data_AF-A0A7X7D9B9-F1
#
_entry.id   AF-A0A7X7D9B9-F1
#
_cell.length_a   1.000
_cell.length_b   1.000
_cell.length_c   1.000
_cell.angle_alpha   90.00
_cell.angle_beta   90.00
_cell.angle_gamma   90.00
#
_symmetry.space_group_name_H-M   'P 1'
#
loop_
_entity.id
_entity.type
_entity.pdbx_description
1 polymer ?
#
loop_
_entity_poly.entity_id
_entity_poly.type
_entity_poly.pdbx_seq_one_letter_code
_entity_poly.pdbx_strand_id
1 'polypeptide(L)'
;MTTHLPTSIAALRALFSQAVAPTALPAPGDYLVSFVGPAPLTVVAPRAIALGGMPGWQGKRFDGAGRAANLVDDDKTGAHREIIPMTVTLEPSWLDGRPAIVCSYGADSPVPWRWVRDEFRPLDDRRLIGLTFAGGPWSRVAAAPLLLTRTRSS
;
A
#
# COMPACT_ATOMS: atom_id res chain seq x y z
N MET A 1 -5.58 -12.31 -17.41
CA MET A 1 -5.60 -13.52 -16.56
C MET A 1 -5.69 -13.09 -15.11
N THR A 2 -6.72 -13.50 -14.38
CA THR A 2 -6.79 -13.32 -12.92
C THR A 2 -5.80 -14.26 -12.27
N THR A 3 -4.58 -13.80 -12.03
CA THR A 3 -3.60 -14.54 -11.22
C THR A 3 -4.20 -14.76 -9.84
N HIS A 4 -4.45 -16.02 -9.47
CA HIS A 4 -4.87 -16.37 -8.11
C HIS A 4 -3.78 -15.93 -7.14
N LEU A 5 -4.13 -15.09 -6.16
CA LEU A 5 -3.15 -14.60 -5.21
C LEU A 5 -2.79 -15.71 -4.21
N PRO A 6 -1.51 -15.81 -3.81
CA PRO A 6 -1.13 -16.67 -2.71
C PRO A 6 -1.82 -16.24 -1.40
N THR A 7 -2.02 -17.20 -0.50
CA THR A 7 -2.67 -16.96 0.81
C THR A 7 -1.69 -16.91 1.98
N SER A 8 -0.43 -17.31 1.79
CA SER A 8 0.60 -17.23 2.84
C SER A 8 1.42 -15.95 2.73
N ILE A 9 1.86 -15.42 3.88
CA ILE A 9 2.72 -14.23 3.94
C ILE A 9 4.03 -14.44 3.17
N ALA A 10 4.65 -15.61 3.33
CA ALA A 10 5.89 -15.95 2.65
C ALA A 10 5.72 -15.94 1.12
N ALA A 11 4.63 -16.52 0.61
CA ALA A 11 4.37 -16.54 -0.83
C ALA A 11 4.00 -15.16 -1.38
N LEU A 12 3.31 -14.31 -0.62
CA LEU A 12 3.02 -12.94 -1.01
C LEU A 12 4.28 -12.06 -1.03
N ARG A 13 5.20 -12.23 -0.07
CA ARG A 13 6.52 -11.58 -0.11
C ARG A 13 7.37 -12.08 -1.27
N ALA A 14 7.33 -13.38 -1.56
CA ALA A 14 7.99 -13.94 -2.74
C ALA A 14 7.42 -13.36 -4.03
N LEU A 15 6.09 -13.21 -4.13
CA LEU A 15 5.42 -12.56 -5.26
C LEU A 15 5.88 -11.10 -5.42
N PHE A 16 5.98 -10.35 -4.32
CA PHE A 16 6.55 -8.99 -4.35
C PHE A 16 7.99 -9.00 -4.87
N SER A 17 8.84 -9.90 -4.39
CA SER A 17 10.22 -10.02 -4.87
C SER A 17 10.31 -10.44 -6.34
N GLN A 18 9.37 -11.23 -6.85
CA GLN A 18 9.35 -11.67 -8.26
C GLN A 18 8.72 -10.65 -9.20
N ALA A 19 7.92 -9.71 -8.70
CA ALA A 19 7.26 -8.69 -9.50
C ALA A 19 8.27 -7.82 -10.28
N VAL A 20 7.80 -7.25 -11.39
CA VAL A 20 8.59 -6.38 -12.25
C VAL A 20 9.06 -5.16 -11.45
N ALA A 21 10.32 -4.79 -11.62
CA ALA A 21 10.85 -3.58 -11.01
C ALA A 21 10.18 -2.35 -11.67
N PRO A 22 9.56 -1.45 -10.89
CA PRO A 22 8.93 -0.26 -11.44
C PRO A 22 9.98 0.70 -12.00
N THR A 23 9.67 1.27 -13.17
CA THR A 23 10.48 2.31 -13.83
C THR A 23 9.80 3.68 -13.82
N ALA A 24 8.55 3.75 -13.36
CA ALA A 24 7.75 4.96 -13.25
C ALA A 24 6.86 4.92 -12.00
N LEU A 25 6.36 6.09 -11.60
CA LEU A 25 5.35 6.22 -10.55
C LEU A 25 4.00 5.65 -11.02
N PRO A 26 3.09 5.28 -10.09
CA PRO A 26 1.76 4.82 -10.46
C PRO A 26 1.01 5.86 -11.31
N ALA A 27 0.22 5.37 -12.27
CA ALA A 27 -0.71 6.21 -12.99
C ALA A 27 -1.70 6.88 -12.01
N PRO A 28 -2.16 8.12 -12.28
CA PRO A 28 -3.04 8.83 -11.38
C PRO A 28 -4.38 8.11 -11.16
N GLY A 29 -4.96 8.23 -9.96
CA GLY A 29 -6.30 7.74 -9.64
C GLY A 29 -6.39 6.96 -8.34
N ASP A 30 -7.58 6.40 -8.08
CA ASP A 30 -7.90 5.70 -6.84
C ASP A 30 -7.50 4.23 -6.96
N TYR A 31 -6.74 3.77 -5.99
CA TYR A 31 -6.30 2.40 -5.84
C TYR A 31 -6.88 1.84 -4.55
N LEU A 32 -7.83 0.93 -4.69
CA LEU A 32 -8.53 0.35 -3.55
C LEU A 32 -7.79 -0.85 -3.00
N VAL A 33 -7.80 -0.97 -1.67
CA VAL A 33 -7.10 -2.03 -0.96
C VAL A 33 -7.87 -3.33 -0.99
N SER A 34 -7.14 -4.43 -1.13
CA SER A 34 -7.58 -5.75 -0.71
C SER A 34 -6.58 -6.27 0.30
N PHE A 35 -7.05 -6.57 1.51
CA PHE A 35 -6.24 -7.27 2.50
C PHE A 35 -6.06 -8.72 2.04
N VAL A 36 -4.81 -9.14 1.88
CA VAL A 36 -4.45 -10.47 1.36
C VAL A 36 -3.65 -11.25 2.40
N GLY A 37 -3.70 -12.57 2.31
CA GLY A 37 -2.95 -13.46 3.19
C GLY A 37 -3.82 -14.11 4.27
N PRO A 38 -3.22 -14.56 5.40
CA PRO A 38 -3.94 -15.27 6.44
C PRO A 38 -4.86 -14.33 7.24
N ALA A 39 -5.79 -14.94 8.00
CA ALA A 39 -6.82 -14.22 8.76
C ALA A 39 -6.34 -13.02 9.60
N PRO A 40 -5.16 -13.03 10.26
CA PRO A 40 -4.68 -11.84 10.96
C PRO A 40 -4.53 -10.60 10.05
N LEU A 41 -4.08 -10.77 8.80
CA LEU A 41 -3.96 -9.65 7.86
C LEU A 41 -5.32 -9.19 7.33
N THR A 42 -6.26 -10.11 7.15
CA THR A 42 -7.56 -9.77 6.57
C THR A 42 -8.58 -9.29 7.61
N VAL A 43 -8.39 -9.62 8.89
CA VAL A 43 -9.34 -9.31 9.97
C VAL A 43 -8.77 -8.33 11.00
N VAL A 44 -7.50 -8.45 11.38
CA VAL A 44 -6.91 -7.63 12.45
C VAL A 44 -6.34 -6.33 11.87
N ALA A 45 -5.69 -6.36 10.71
CA ALA A 45 -5.07 -5.18 10.11
C ALA A 45 -6.06 -4.01 9.90
N PRO A 46 -7.28 -4.20 9.35
CA PRO A 46 -8.23 -3.10 9.19
C PRO A 46 -8.60 -2.44 10.53
N ARG A 47 -8.73 -3.24 11.59
CA ARG A 47 -9.05 -2.74 12.94
C ARG A 47 -7.89 -1.98 13.56
N ALA A 48 -6.67 -2.48 13.41
CA ALA A 48 -5.47 -1.79 13.89
C ALA A 48 -5.26 -0.44 13.17
N ILE A 49 -5.51 -0.41 11.85
CA ILE A 49 -5.47 0.82 11.04
C ILE A 49 -6.53 1.83 11.51
N ALA A 50 -7.74 1.35 11.83
CA ALA A 50 -8.79 2.20 12.38
C ALA A 50 -8.38 2.84 13.71
N LEU A 51 -7.78 2.07 14.62
CA LEU A 51 -7.25 2.58 15.90
C LEU A 51 -6.11 3.58 15.71
N GLY A 52 -5.35 3.48 14.61
CA GLY A 52 -4.33 4.46 14.21
C GLY A 52 -4.91 5.76 13.64
N GLY A 53 -6.23 5.95 13.62
CA GLY A 53 -6.87 7.17 13.13
C GLY A 53 -7.30 7.12 11.66
N MET A 54 -7.35 5.92 11.05
CA MET A 54 -7.88 5.73 9.70
C MET A 54 -9.03 4.71 9.67
N PRO A 55 -10.14 4.95 10.40
CA PRO A 55 -11.32 4.10 10.28
C PRO A 55 -11.88 4.15 8.85
N GLY A 56 -12.33 3.00 8.34
CA GLY A 56 -12.86 2.91 6.97
C GLY A 56 -11.80 3.13 5.88
N TRP A 57 -10.52 2.84 6.14
CA TRP A 57 -9.48 2.98 5.12
C TRP A 57 -9.73 2.07 3.92
N GLN A 58 -9.81 2.68 2.74
CA GLN A 58 -10.16 2.04 1.47
C GLN A 58 -8.99 1.94 0.49
N GLY A 59 -7.87 2.64 0.74
CA GLY A 59 -6.69 2.57 -0.13
C GLY A 59 -6.01 3.91 -0.31
N LYS A 60 -5.56 4.21 -1.53
CA LYS A 60 -4.74 5.38 -1.83
C LYS A 60 -5.16 6.05 -3.14
N ARG A 61 -5.06 7.37 -3.22
CA ARG A 61 -5.12 8.11 -4.47
C ARG A 61 -3.73 8.59 -4.84
N PHE A 62 -3.28 8.28 -6.06
CA PHE A 62 -2.02 8.75 -6.61
C PHE A 62 -2.28 9.90 -7.59
N ASP A 63 -1.41 10.91 -7.60
CA ASP A 63 -1.49 12.02 -8.56
C ASP A 63 -0.63 11.80 -9.82
N GLY A 64 0.21 10.78 -9.82
CA GLY A 64 1.19 10.50 -10.89
C GLY A 64 2.39 11.45 -10.93
N ALA A 65 2.47 12.42 -10.02
CA ALA A 65 3.46 13.48 -9.95
C ALA A 65 4.27 13.46 -8.63
N GLY A 66 4.24 12.35 -7.91
CA GLY A 66 5.04 12.16 -6.70
C GLY A 66 4.28 12.38 -5.40
N ARG A 67 2.94 12.46 -5.42
CA ARG A 67 2.12 12.51 -4.22
C ARG A 67 1.05 11.43 -4.22
N ALA A 68 0.66 11.06 -3.01
CA ALA A 68 -0.52 10.27 -2.76
C ALA A 68 -1.23 10.73 -1.49
N ALA A 69 -2.46 10.31 -1.29
CA ALA A 69 -3.16 10.42 -0.01
C ALA A 69 -3.88 9.10 0.28
N ASN A 70 -4.06 8.78 1.56
CA ASN A 70 -4.92 7.66 1.93
C ASN A 70 -6.38 8.03 1.69
N LEU A 71 -7.17 7.05 1.27
CA LEU A 71 -8.60 7.18 1.09
C LEU A 71 -9.32 6.50 2.25
N VAL A 72 -10.26 7.21 2.86
CA VAL A 72 -11.22 6.66 3.82
C VAL A 72 -12.64 6.87 3.32
N ASP A 73 -13.56 6.02 3.75
CA ASP A 73 -14.98 6.24 3.53
C ASP A 73 -15.43 7.58 4.14
N ASP A 74 -16.25 8.31 3.40
CA ASP A 74 -17.06 9.40 3.94
C ASP A 74 -18.50 8.92 4.08
N ASP A 75 -18.84 8.44 5.27
CA ASP A 75 -20.17 7.90 5.62
C ASP A 75 -21.32 8.88 5.33
N LYS A 76 -21.04 10.18 5.18
CA LYS A 76 -22.07 11.20 4.88
C LYS A 76 -22.39 11.31 3.39
N THR A 77 -21.41 11.07 2.53
CA THR A 77 -21.53 11.32 1.09
C THR A 77 -21.45 10.04 0.26
N GLY A 78 -20.96 8.94 0.84
CA GLY A 78 -20.66 7.70 0.12
C GLY A 78 -19.45 7.80 -0.81
N ALA A 79 -18.72 8.93 -0.77
CA ALA A 79 -17.49 9.13 -1.53
C ALA A 79 -16.25 8.78 -0.68
N HIS A 80 -15.08 8.70 -1.32
CA HIS A 80 -13.82 8.61 -0.58
C HIS A 80 -13.27 10.00 -0.27
N ARG A 81 -12.83 10.19 0.98
CA ARG A 81 -12.12 11.39 1.44
C ARG A 81 -10.63 11.11 1.55
N GLU A 82 -9.83 12.05 1.08
CA GLU A 82 -8.37 12.01 1.24
C GLU A 82 -7.96 12.40 2.67
N ILE A 83 -7.05 11.63 3.24
CA ILE A 83 -6.40 11.90 4.53
C ILE A 83 -4.91 11.57 4.45
N ILE A 84 -4.13 12.19 5.33
CA ILE A 84 -2.69 11.95 5.55
C ILE A 84 -1.89 11.86 4.23
N PRO A 85 -1.41 13.00 3.70
CA PRO A 85 -0.67 13.01 2.44
C PRO A 85 0.65 12.22 2.55
N MET A 86 1.11 11.73 1.41
CA MET A 86 2.35 10.95 1.24
C MET A 86 3.15 11.50 0.06
N THR A 87 4.46 11.38 0.16
CA THR A 87 5.36 11.49 -1.00
C THR A 87 5.52 10.12 -1.64
N VAL A 88 5.57 10.10 -2.96
CA VAL A 88 5.75 8.89 -3.77
C VAL A 88 7.06 8.96 -4.54
N THR A 89 7.95 7.99 -4.32
CA THR A 89 9.28 7.94 -4.93
C THR A 89 9.55 6.55 -5.53
N LEU A 90 10.59 6.44 -6.36
CA LEU A 90 11.20 5.15 -6.70
C LEU A 90 12.47 4.99 -5.87
N GLU A 91 12.52 3.96 -5.04
CA GLU A 91 13.66 3.70 -4.15
C GLU A 91 13.96 2.19 -4.08
N PRO A 92 15.17 1.80 -3.63
CA PRO A 92 15.44 0.42 -3.24
C PRO A 92 14.48 -0.06 -2.13
N SER A 93 13.89 -1.23 -2.34
CA SER A 93 13.02 -1.88 -1.35
C SER A 93 13.79 -2.30 -0.10
N TRP A 94 13.18 -2.13 1.07
CA TRP A 94 13.71 -2.68 2.32
C TRP A 94 13.69 -4.22 2.40
N LEU A 95 12.92 -4.89 1.53
CA LEU A 95 12.87 -6.36 1.51
C LEU A 95 14.09 -6.97 0.79
N ASP A 96 14.40 -6.47 -0.40
CA ASP A 96 15.34 -7.12 -1.34
C ASP A 96 16.28 -6.16 -2.08
N GLY A 97 16.25 -4.86 -1.77
CA GLY A 97 17.10 -3.84 -2.39
C GLY A 97 16.77 -3.50 -3.84
N ARG A 98 15.79 -4.17 -4.47
CA ARG A 98 15.38 -3.87 -5.85
C ARG A 98 14.40 -2.69 -5.88
N PRO A 99 14.29 -1.95 -6.99
CA PRO A 99 13.39 -0.80 -7.09
C PRO A 99 11.96 -1.14 -6.65
N ALA A 100 11.34 -0.20 -5.94
CA ALA A 100 9.95 -0.23 -5.52
C ALA A 100 9.37 1.19 -5.57
N ILE A 101 8.06 1.28 -5.75
CA ILE A 101 7.30 2.51 -5.56
C ILE A 101 7.12 2.67 -4.05
N VAL A 102 7.60 3.76 -3.48
CA VAL A 102 7.60 3.97 -2.05
C VAL A 102 6.65 5.10 -1.71
N CYS A 103 5.73 4.85 -0.80
CA CYS A 103 4.89 5.86 -0.17
C CYS A 103 5.40 6.12 1.24
N SER A 104 5.80 7.36 1.51
CA SER A 104 6.25 7.82 2.83
C SER A 104 5.38 8.97 3.33
N TYR A 105 4.97 8.90 4.59
CA TYR A 105 4.16 9.92 5.25
C TYR A 105 5.00 11.14 5.69
N GLY A 106 6.32 11.02 5.73
CA GLY A 106 7.21 12.07 6.25
C GLY A 106 7.19 12.20 7.77
N ALA A 107 8.20 12.90 8.30
CA ALA A 107 8.43 13.01 9.75
C ALA A 107 7.33 13.80 10.49
N ASP A 108 6.65 14.70 9.79
CA ASP A 108 5.61 15.57 10.37
C ASP A 108 4.23 14.88 10.47
N SER A 109 4.07 13.70 9.87
CA SER A 109 2.81 12.96 9.93
C SER A 109 2.48 12.46 11.33
N PRO A 110 1.19 12.19 11.66
CA PRO A 110 0.81 11.67 12.97
C PRO A 110 1.50 10.34 13.30
N VAL A 111 1.70 10.05 14.58
CA VAL A 111 2.11 8.72 15.04
C VAL A 111 0.89 7.77 14.93
N PRO A 112 1.06 6.54 14.44
CA PRO A 112 2.32 5.88 14.08
C PRO A 112 2.77 6.09 12.61
N TRP A 113 1.97 6.76 11.79
CA TRP A 113 2.16 6.84 10.33
C TRP A 113 3.50 7.43 9.88
N ARG A 114 4.10 8.36 10.64
CA ARG A 114 5.46 8.85 10.35
C ARG A 114 6.54 7.77 10.32
N TRP A 115 6.30 6.61 10.91
CA TRP A 115 7.20 5.45 10.89
C TRP A 115 6.76 4.37 9.90
N VAL A 116 5.61 4.54 9.26
CA VAL A 116 5.10 3.58 8.30
C VAL A 116 5.67 3.92 6.92
N ARG A 117 6.05 2.87 6.19
CA ARG A 117 6.48 2.95 4.80
C ARG A 117 5.73 1.87 4.04
N ASP A 118 5.02 2.27 2.99
CA ASP A 118 4.41 1.31 2.08
C ASP A 118 5.26 1.21 0.82
N GLU A 119 5.61 0.00 0.40
CA GLU A 119 6.35 -0.26 -0.83
C GLU A 119 5.50 -1.09 -1.78
N PHE A 120 5.56 -0.79 -3.08
CA PHE A 120 4.73 -1.41 -4.10
C PHE A 120 5.52 -1.81 -5.34
N ARG A 121 5.06 -2.87 -6.01
CA ARG A 121 5.47 -3.25 -7.36
C ARG A 121 4.26 -3.63 -8.22
N PRO A 122 4.31 -3.35 -9.53
CA PRO A 122 3.23 -3.72 -10.44
C PRO A 122 3.15 -5.24 -10.60
N LEU A 123 1.94 -5.78 -10.44
CA LEU A 123 1.57 -7.12 -10.94
C LEU A 123 1.05 -7.04 -12.38
N ASP A 124 0.41 -5.93 -12.73
CA ASP A 124 -0.04 -5.55 -14.07
C ASP A 124 -0.36 -4.04 -14.10
N ASP A 125 -0.98 -3.57 -15.19
CA ASP A 125 -1.33 -2.16 -15.42
C ASP A 125 -2.26 -1.54 -14.35
N ARG A 126 -2.93 -2.35 -13.54
CA ARG A 126 -3.93 -1.88 -12.57
C ARG A 126 -3.68 -2.37 -11.15
N ARG A 127 -2.92 -3.44 -10.97
CA ARG A 127 -2.70 -4.06 -9.66
C ARG A 127 -1.28 -3.86 -9.19
N LEU A 128 -1.15 -3.44 -7.93
CA LEU A 128 0.12 -3.34 -7.24
C LEU A 128 0.12 -4.33 -6.06
N ILE A 129 1.15 -5.17 -5.98
CA ILE A 129 1.45 -5.92 -4.75
C ILE A 129 2.24 -4.99 -3.83
N GLY A 130 1.81 -4.89 -2.58
CA GLY A 130 2.39 -4.00 -1.59
C GLY A 130 2.92 -4.73 -0.37
N LEU A 131 3.87 -4.09 0.30
CA LEU A 131 4.37 -4.44 1.62
C LEU A 131 4.37 -3.19 2.51
N THR A 132 3.71 -3.27 3.65
CA THR A 132 3.76 -2.25 4.70
C THR A 132 4.85 -2.61 5.70
N PHE A 133 5.73 -1.63 5.95
CA PHE A 133 6.80 -1.67 6.93
C PHE A 133 6.50 -0.66 8.04
N ALA A 134 6.90 -0.97 9.26
CA ALA A 134 6.79 -0.07 10.40
C ALA A 134 8.17 0.09 11.05
N GLY A 135 8.64 1.32 11.17
CA GLY A 135 9.97 1.66 11.68
C GLY A 135 11.00 1.77 10.56
N GLY A 136 11.90 0.80 10.45
CA GLY A 136 13.05 0.83 9.55
C GLY A 136 13.28 -0.45 8.76
N PRO A 137 14.40 -0.58 8.01
CA PRO A 137 14.71 -1.76 7.18
C PRO A 137 14.74 -3.09 7.95
N TRP A 138 15.03 -3.07 9.25
CA TRP A 138 14.96 -4.24 10.12
C TRP A 138 13.56 -4.87 10.16
N SER A 139 12.51 -4.10 9.84
CA SER A 139 11.11 -4.55 9.90
C SER A 139 10.72 -5.50 8.76
N ARG A 140 11.64 -5.77 7.83
CA ARG A 140 11.44 -6.69 6.70
C ARG A 140 10.88 -8.07 7.08
N VAL A 141 11.23 -8.57 8.27
CA VAL A 141 10.72 -9.86 8.78
C VAL A 141 9.22 -9.81 9.12
N ALA A 142 8.70 -8.62 9.42
CA ALA A 142 7.31 -8.36 9.78
C ALA A 142 6.50 -7.66 8.67
N ALA A 143 7.12 -7.31 7.53
CA ALA A 143 6.48 -6.63 6.41
C ALA A 143 5.13 -7.26 6.00
N ALA A 144 4.05 -6.50 6.11
CA ALA A 144 2.70 -7.00 5.93
C ALA A 144 2.23 -6.82 4.47
N PRO A 145 1.85 -7.89 3.77
CA PRO A 145 1.37 -7.78 2.40
C PRO A 145 -0.03 -7.17 2.30
N LEU A 146 -0.23 -6.40 1.24
CA LEU A 146 -1.52 -5.90 0.79
C LEU A 146 -1.58 -5.86 -0.74
N LEU A 147 -2.76 -5.77 -1.31
CA LEU A 147 -2.95 -5.50 -2.73
C LEU A 147 -3.65 -4.16 -2.91
N LEU A 148 -3.22 -3.40 -3.92
CA LEU A 148 -3.93 -2.22 -4.40
C LEU A 148 -4.42 -2.45 -5.83
N THR A 149 -5.67 -2.10 -6.12
CA THR A 149 -6.27 -2.21 -7.46
C THR A 149 -6.82 -0.86 -7.91
N ARG A 150 -6.32 -0.35 -9.04
CA ARG A 150 -6.80 0.90 -9.64
C ARG A 150 -8.25 0.75 -10.09
N THR A 151 -9.10 1.65 -9.62
CA THR A 151 -10.49 1.80 -10.08
C THR A 151 -10.52 2.07 -11.57
N ARG A 152 -11.61 1.68 -12.25
CA ARG A 152 -11.81 2.13 -13.63
C ARG A 152 -12.22 3.59 -13.56
N SER A 153 -11.51 4.46 -14.26
CA SER A 153 -12.06 5.76 -14.62
C SER A 153 -13.32 5.51 -15.44
N SER A 154 -14.45 6.03 -14.98
CA SER A 154 -15.69 6.11 -15.75
C SER A 154 -15.48 6.97 -17.00
#